data_AF-A0A523ULM3-F1
#
_entry.id   AF-A0A523ULM3-F1
#
_cell.length_a   1.000
_cell.length_b   1.000
_cell.length_c   1.000
_cell.angle_alpha   90.00
_cell.angle_beta   90.00
_cell.angle_gamma   90.00
#
_symmetry.space_group_name_H-M   'P 1'
#
loop_
_entity.id
_entity.type
_entity.pdbx_description
1 polymer ?
#
loop_
_entity_poly.entity_id
_entity_poly.type
_entity_poly.pdbx_seq_one_letter_code
_entity_poly.pdbx_strand_id
1 'polypeptide(L)'
;MREISMDLKLRVIKLFLTGLTFDEIAARLPVSKGSVVSIVADFRNGDLPISPGMNEYIDELRRLVVDLRKQSTNVTQLETYLKLHTKLKEMGIDSDKASQWLDICQELAYRSESSRLFAESALELQRLRSETGLTYQSLVQNYNAKVTELRNIEQNIEVKEQALRALKQKCNDEQKRANETIASINNAITSARDSFDQQKNNLQLKLKKHMAKDNLSWQRIRKVEAVIDSGLKGTGLTEKDKQRLCEQIRDTGSILVATKQLEQKRDKVKSEVGRLILEKDTYLKGIKQLKTSETAITKNVAAKAKKTIELDGEIKSEQLQLQRLKKEISEKTSDLYICHLILDFLFDRERLTTEDFDRLASMMLTLRQERLDWQLCLISIAQACRTGHS
;
A
#
# COMPACT_ATOMS: atom_id res chain seq x y z
N MET A 1 11.32 -92.11 1.99
CA MET A 1 12.06 -90.90 2.43
C MET A 1 13.49 -91.31 2.69
N ARG A 2 14.49 -90.57 2.20
CA ARG A 2 15.87 -90.79 2.65
C ARG A 2 15.99 -90.20 4.05
N GLU A 3 16.45 -90.99 5.02
CA GLU A 3 16.79 -90.46 6.34
C GLU A 3 17.96 -89.49 6.22
N ILE A 4 17.79 -88.29 6.78
CA ILE A 4 18.81 -87.26 6.79
C ILE A 4 19.75 -87.55 7.95
N SER A 5 21.05 -87.69 7.66
CA SER A 5 22.05 -87.97 8.69
C SER A 5 22.10 -86.86 9.75
N MET A 6 22.37 -87.23 11.00
CA MET A 6 22.43 -86.29 12.12
C MET A 6 23.45 -85.17 11.87
N ASP A 7 24.61 -85.50 11.31
CA ASP A 7 25.63 -84.52 10.94
C ASP A 7 25.12 -83.47 9.93
N LEU A 8 24.29 -83.89 8.96
CA LEU A 8 23.68 -82.96 8.02
C LEU A 8 22.63 -82.07 8.70
N LYS A 9 21.86 -82.61 9.67
CA LYS A 9 20.95 -81.81 10.51
C LYS A 9 21.70 -80.76 11.32
N LEU A 10 22.82 -81.12 11.93
CA LEU A 10 23.67 -80.19 12.69
C LEU A 10 24.26 -79.09 11.80
N ARG A 11 24.68 -79.42 10.57
CA ARG A 11 25.15 -78.43 9.58
C ARG A 11 24.04 -77.47 9.17
N VAL A 12 22.81 -77.96 8.97
CA VAL A 12 21.62 -77.12 8.70
C VAL A 12 21.37 -76.14 9.86
N ILE A 13 21.39 -76.63 11.10
CA ILE A 13 21.19 -75.78 12.30
C ILE A 13 22.31 -74.73 12.39
N LYS A 14 23.56 -75.11 12.15
CA LYS A 14 24.70 -74.18 12.17
C LYS A 14 24.51 -73.03 11.17
N LEU A 15 24.13 -73.35 9.93
CA LEU A 15 23.86 -72.32 8.92
C LEU A 15 22.63 -71.46 9.27
N PHE A 16 21.60 -72.05 9.86
CA PHE A 16 20.42 -71.31 10.34
C PHE A 16 20.79 -70.30 11.43
N LEU A 17 21.60 -70.70 12.42
CA LEU A 17 22.05 -69.81 13.50
C LEU A 17 22.98 -68.69 13.01
N THR A 18 23.68 -68.88 11.88
CA THR A 18 24.45 -67.80 11.23
C THR A 18 23.58 -66.79 10.47
N GLY A 19 22.26 -66.95 10.46
CA GLY A 19 21.32 -66.00 9.86
C GLY A 19 21.02 -66.23 8.38
N LEU A 20 21.39 -67.38 7.81
CA LEU A 20 21.06 -67.73 6.42
C LEU A 20 19.56 -68.06 6.29
N THR A 21 18.96 -67.66 5.17
CA THR A 21 17.58 -68.00 4.83
C THR A 21 17.45 -69.50 4.47
N PHE A 22 16.23 -70.05 4.56
CA PHE A 22 16.00 -71.46 4.23
C PHE A 22 16.39 -71.83 2.79
N ASP A 23 16.23 -70.89 1.86
CA ASP A 23 16.62 -71.08 0.45
C ASP A 23 18.15 -71.10 0.29
N GLU A 24 18.87 -70.19 0.96
CA GLU A 24 20.33 -70.17 0.94
C GLU A 24 20.94 -71.43 1.59
N ILE A 25 20.32 -71.96 2.64
CA ILE A 25 20.74 -73.20 3.29
C ILE A 25 20.51 -74.39 2.36
N ALA A 26 19.34 -74.47 1.73
CA ALA A 26 19.01 -75.53 0.77
C ALA A 26 19.89 -75.48 -0.50
N ALA A 27 20.36 -74.29 -0.90
CA ALA A 27 21.30 -74.14 -2.00
C ALA A 27 22.73 -74.61 -1.64
N ARG A 28 23.13 -74.48 -0.37
CA ARG A 28 24.50 -74.82 0.10
C ARG A 28 24.67 -76.28 0.54
N LEU A 29 23.59 -76.95 0.90
CA LEU A 29 23.60 -78.33 1.39
C LEU A 29 22.71 -79.23 0.52
N PRO A 30 23.01 -80.54 0.41
CA PRO A 30 22.20 -81.47 -0.39
C PRO A 30 20.88 -81.85 0.31
N VAL A 31 20.07 -80.86 0.69
CA VAL A 31 18.78 -81.00 1.38
C VAL A 31 17.71 -80.16 0.70
N SER A 32 16.48 -80.67 0.65
CA SER A 32 15.35 -79.90 0.13
C SER A 32 14.96 -78.77 1.10
N LYS A 33 14.36 -77.68 0.60
CA LYS A 33 13.82 -76.60 1.44
C LYS A 33 12.86 -77.12 2.52
N GLY A 34 11.99 -78.07 2.17
CA GLY A 34 11.06 -78.68 3.13
C GLY A 34 11.79 -79.44 4.24
N SER A 35 12.90 -80.09 3.92
CA SER A 35 13.77 -80.74 4.92
C SER A 35 14.45 -79.72 5.84
N VAL A 36 14.90 -78.57 5.32
CA VAL A 36 15.46 -77.49 6.14
C VAL A 36 14.42 -76.98 7.14
N VAL A 37 13.19 -76.72 6.68
CA VAL A 37 12.10 -76.27 7.55
C VAL A 37 11.79 -77.29 8.64
N SER A 38 11.71 -78.58 8.30
CA SER A 38 11.47 -79.66 9.27
C SER A 38 12.60 -79.74 10.32
N ILE A 39 13.86 -79.71 9.89
CA ILE A 39 15.02 -79.79 10.80
C ILE A 39 15.06 -78.59 11.75
N VAL A 40 14.74 -77.39 11.25
CA VAL A 40 14.70 -76.17 12.09
C VAL A 40 13.52 -76.23 13.08
N ALA A 41 12.39 -76.83 12.70
CA ALA A 41 11.28 -77.06 13.62
C ALA A 41 11.65 -78.05 14.74
N ASP A 42 12.25 -79.19 14.38
CA ASP A 42 12.75 -80.19 15.35
C ASP A 42 13.78 -79.56 16.31
N PHE A 43 14.67 -78.70 15.80
CA PHE A 43 15.63 -77.96 16.62
C PHE A 43 14.96 -76.98 17.60
N ARG A 44 13.96 -76.21 17.14
CA ARG A 44 13.22 -75.26 17.99
C ARG A 44 12.45 -75.96 19.12
N ASN A 45 11.98 -77.18 18.88
CA ASN A 45 11.27 -77.99 19.87
C ASN A 45 12.21 -78.67 20.88
N GLY A 46 13.52 -78.67 20.63
CA GLY A 46 14.51 -79.36 21.47
C GLY A 46 14.65 -80.86 21.16
N ASP A 47 14.11 -81.33 20.05
CA ASP A 47 14.14 -82.75 19.65
C ASP A 47 15.50 -83.17 19.07
N LEU A 48 16.37 -82.20 18.74
CA LEU A 48 17.70 -82.45 18.20
C LEU A 48 18.80 -82.18 19.24
N PRO A 49 19.77 -83.11 19.41
CA PRO A 49 20.89 -82.89 20.32
C PRO A 49 21.75 -81.72 19.87
N ILE A 50 22.17 -80.91 20.84
CA ILE A 50 23.02 -79.74 20.63
C ILE A 50 24.42 -80.22 20.18
N SER A 51 24.90 -79.76 19.03
CA SER A 51 26.23 -80.10 18.53
C SER A 51 27.33 -79.64 19.50
N PRO A 52 28.43 -80.40 19.67
CA PRO A 52 29.66 -79.87 20.25
C PRO A 52 30.06 -78.60 19.48
N GLY A 53 30.29 -77.49 20.20
CA GLY A 53 30.59 -76.17 19.61
C GLY A 53 29.40 -75.22 19.44
N MET A 54 28.14 -75.66 19.59
CA MET A 54 26.98 -74.76 19.64
C MET A 54 26.88 -74.00 20.96
N ASN A 55 27.52 -74.50 22.02
CA ASN A 55 27.53 -73.88 23.33
C ASN A 55 28.09 -72.45 23.29
N GLU A 56 29.08 -72.18 22.44
CA GLU A 56 29.64 -70.84 22.26
C GLU A 56 28.59 -69.85 21.73
N TYR A 57 27.81 -70.22 20.73
CA TYR A 57 26.71 -69.38 20.21
C TYR A 57 25.59 -69.20 21.21
N ILE A 58 25.25 -70.26 21.97
CA ILE A 58 24.25 -70.19 23.04
C ILE A 58 24.74 -69.25 24.15
N ASP A 59 26.03 -69.32 24.50
CA ASP A 59 26.65 -68.45 25.50
C ASP A 59 26.74 -67.00 25.02
N GLU A 60 27.05 -66.76 23.75
CA GLU A 60 27.00 -65.42 23.15
C GLU A 60 25.58 -64.84 23.11
N LEU A 61 24.59 -65.63 22.68
CA LEU A 61 23.18 -65.22 22.70
C LEU A 61 22.72 -64.95 24.13
N ARG A 62 23.10 -65.81 25.09
CA ARG A 62 22.82 -65.61 26.51
C ARG A 62 23.49 -64.34 27.02
N ARG A 63 24.75 -64.08 26.66
CA ARG A 63 25.48 -62.87 27.03
C ARG A 63 24.81 -61.63 26.46
N LEU A 64 24.42 -61.65 25.18
CA LEU A 64 23.65 -60.59 24.54
C LEU A 64 22.33 -60.33 25.28
N VAL A 65 21.57 -61.38 25.59
CA VAL A 65 20.30 -61.26 26.35
C VAL A 65 20.55 -60.71 27.76
N VAL A 66 21.63 -61.13 28.42
CA VAL A 66 22.03 -60.60 29.74
C VAL A 66 22.40 -59.12 29.65
N ASP A 67 23.15 -58.71 28.62
CA ASP A 67 23.57 -57.33 28.45
C ASP A 67 22.39 -56.42 28.05
N LEU A 68 21.49 -56.90 27.18
CA LEU A 68 20.20 -56.26 26.91
C LEU A 68 19.40 -56.07 28.20
N ARG A 69 19.32 -57.10 29.06
CA ARG A 69 18.61 -57.02 30.34
C ARG A 69 19.27 -56.02 31.30
N LYS A 70 20.60 -55.96 31.38
CA LYS A 70 21.32 -54.95 32.19
C LYS A 70 21.02 -53.53 31.72
N GLN A 71 20.93 -53.32 30.41
CA GLN A 71 20.59 -52.04 29.79
C GLN A 71 19.07 -51.79 29.73
N SER A 72 18.26 -52.64 30.36
CA SER A 72 16.79 -52.57 30.36
C SER A 72 16.19 -52.43 28.95
N THR A 73 16.79 -53.13 27.98
CA THR A 73 16.43 -53.10 26.57
C THR A 73 16.01 -54.46 26.06
N ASN A 74 15.18 -54.49 25.02
CA ASN A 74 14.67 -55.72 24.41
C ASN A 74 15.17 -55.88 22.96
N VAL A 75 14.90 -57.04 22.36
CA VAL A 75 15.34 -57.37 20.98
C VAL A 75 14.72 -56.41 19.94
N THR A 76 13.50 -55.92 20.16
CA THR A 76 12.85 -54.98 19.23
C THR A 76 13.50 -53.58 19.28
N GLN A 77 13.94 -53.13 20.46
CA GLN A 77 14.71 -51.88 20.60
C GLN A 77 16.13 -52.02 20.03
N LEU A 78 16.74 -53.19 20.12
CA LEU A 78 18.03 -53.46 19.48
C LEU A 78 17.99 -53.24 17.96
N GLU A 79 16.87 -53.59 17.31
CA GLU A 79 16.65 -53.29 15.89
C GLU A 79 16.70 -51.79 15.61
N THR A 80 16.09 -50.96 16.47
CA THR A 80 16.15 -49.50 16.35
C THR A 80 17.58 -48.96 16.53
N TYR A 81 18.36 -49.50 17.48
CA TYR A 81 19.77 -49.09 17.63
C TYR A 81 20.62 -49.51 16.44
N LEU A 82 20.35 -50.66 15.83
CA LEU A 82 21.06 -51.11 14.63
C LEU A 82 20.76 -50.18 13.44
N LYS A 83 19.51 -49.73 13.28
CA LYS A 83 19.11 -48.72 12.29
C LYS A 83 19.83 -47.39 12.55
N LEU A 84 19.86 -46.93 13.81
CA LEU A 84 20.58 -45.72 14.20
C LEU A 84 22.08 -45.83 13.91
N HIS A 85 22.72 -46.93 14.28
CA HIS A 85 24.13 -47.19 14.01
C HIS A 85 24.45 -47.17 12.52
N THR A 86 23.59 -47.81 11.70
CA THR A 86 23.73 -47.80 10.24
C THR A 86 23.66 -46.37 9.69
N LYS A 87 22.71 -45.57 10.18
CA LYS A 87 22.57 -44.15 9.79
C LYS A 87 23.75 -43.29 10.24
N LEU A 88 24.26 -43.48 11.45
CA LEU A 88 25.48 -42.82 11.94
C LEU A 88 26.66 -43.14 11.03
N LYS A 89 26.82 -44.41 10.64
CA LYS A 89 27.88 -44.84 9.72
C LYS A 89 27.72 -44.25 8.31
N GLU A 90 26.50 -44.16 7.78
CA GLU A 90 26.22 -43.47 6.51
C GLU A 90 26.57 -41.97 6.56
N MET A 91 26.48 -41.35 7.75
CA MET A 91 26.95 -39.98 7.98
C MET A 91 28.47 -39.87 8.20
N GLY A 92 29.21 -40.98 8.10
CA GLY A 92 30.66 -41.02 8.31
C GLY A 92 31.08 -40.97 9.78
N ILE A 93 30.16 -41.32 10.70
CA ILE A 93 30.43 -41.34 12.14
C ILE A 93 30.75 -42.77 12.55
N ASP A 94 32.01 -43.00 12.93
CA ASP A 94 32.49 -44.28 13.44
C ASP A 94 31.99 -44.57 14.86
N SER A 95 32.03 -45.85 15.26
CA SER A 95 31.53 -46.31 16.56
C SER A 95 32.23 -45.66 17.76
N ASP A 96 33.50 -45.32 17.64
CA ASP A 96 34.30 -44.64 18.66
C ASP A 96 33.91 -43.17 18.84
N LYS A 97 33.42 -42.54 17.76
CA LYS A 97 32.98 -41.13 17.74
C LYS A 97 31.48 -40.96 17.99
N ALA A 98 30.71 -42.04 17.97
CA ALA A 98 29.26 -41.99 18.14
C ALA A 98 28.85 -41.31 19.47
N SER A 99 29.57 -41.56 20.57
CA SER A 99 29.30 -40.90 21.85
C SER A 99 29.53 -39.38 21.76
N GLN A 100 30.68 -38.96 21.22
CA GLN A 100 31.01 -37.53 21.07
C GLN A 100 30.00 -36.81 20.17
N TRP A 101 29.53 -37.48 19.11
CA TRP A 101 28.50 -36.93 18.25
C TRP A 101 27.17 -36.74 18.98
N LEU A 102 26.75 -37.74 19.77
CA LEU A 102 25.54 -37.62 20.58
C LEU A 102 25.66 -36.51 21.63
N ASP A 103 26.84 -36.33 22.23
CA ASP A 103 27.11 -35.24 23.17
C ASP A 103 26.97 -33.87 22.47
N ILE A 104 27.48 -33.72 21.25
CA ILE A 104 27.30 -32.49 20.44
C ILE A 104 25.82 -32.27 20.14
N CYS A 105 25.09 -33.30 19.70
CA CYS A 105 23.66 -33.19 19.46
C CYS A 105 22.91 -32.80 20.74
N GLN A 106 23.30 -33.34 21.88
CA GLN A 106 22.72 -33.02 23.18
C GLN A 106 23.05 -31.60 23.63
N GLU A 107 24.27 -31.12 23.39
CA GLU A 107 24.66 -29.73 23.68
C GLU A 107 23.88 -28.74 22.80
N LEU A 108 23.77 -29.02 21.50
CA LEU A 108 22.96 -28.22 20.57
C LEU A 108 21.48 -28.21 20.99
N ALA A 109 20.97 -29.37 21.39
CA ALA A 109 19.61 -29.54 21.88
C ALA A 109 19.37 -28.86 23.25
N TYR A 110 20.38 -28.77 24.11
CA TYR A 110 20.29 -28.07 25.40
C TYR A 110 20.32 -26.55 25.24
N ARG A 111 21.03 -26.04 24.22
CA ARG A 111 21.03 -24.61 23.87
C ARG A 111 19.72 -24.15 23.24
N SER A 112 18.97 -25.06 22.61
CA SER A 112 17.58 -24.79 22.24
C SER A 112 16.67 -24.89 23.45
N GLU A 113 15.60 -24.11 23.47
CA GLU A 113 14.61 -24.13 24.57
C GLU A 113 13.99 -25.51 24.82
N SER A 114 14.08 -26.42 23.86
CA SER A 114 13.68 -27.82 23.97
C SER A 114 14.48 -28.70 23.02
N SER A 115 14.94 -29.87 23.49
CA SER A 115 15.61 -30.87 22.65
C SER A 115 14.73 -31.39 21.52
N ARG A 116 13.41 -31.23 21.67
CA ARG A 116 12.41 -31.58 20.66
C ARG A 116 12.43 -30.59 19.48
N LEU A 117 12.55 -29.29 19.78
CA LEU A 117 12.67 -28.24 18.77
C LEU A 117 13.91 -28.42 17.89
N PHE A 118 15.01 -28.94 18.44
CA PHE A 118 16.19 -29.27 17.62
C PHE A 118 15.88 -30.37 16.59
N ALA A 119 15.25 -31.46 17.03
CA ALA A 119 14.87 -32.56 16.14
C ALA A 119 13.86 -32.11 15.08
N GLU A 120 12.87 -31.32 15.47
CA GLU A 120 11.91 -30.70 14.55
C GLU A 120 12.58 -29.78 13.55
N SER A 121 13.45 -28.88 14.00
CA SER A 121 14.15 -27.95 13.12
C SER A 121 15.00 -28.69 12.09
N ALA A 122 15.64 -29.80 12.48
CA ALA A 122 16.39 -30.65 11.57
C ALA A 122 15.49 -31.36 10.55
N LEU A 123 14.34 -31.89 10.98
CA LEU A 123 13.35 -32.51 10.11
C LEU A 123 12.73 -31.51 9.13
N GLU A 124 12.40 -30.31 9.62
CA GLU A 124 11.82 -29.24 8.82
C GLU A 124 12.83 -28.70 7.82
N LEU A 125 14.11 -28.56 8.20
CA LEU A 125 15.17 -28.21 7.28
C LEU A 125 15.33 -29.27 6.18
N GLN A 126 15.22 -30.55 6.53
CA GLN A 126 15.26 -31.63 5.54
C GLN A 126 14.02 -31.61 4.62
N ARG A 127 12.84 -31.29 5.14
CA ARG A 127 11.61 -31.08 4.36
C ARG A 127 11.78 -29.92 3.37
N LEU A 128 12.21 -28.77 3.85
CA LEU A 128 12.48 -27.58 3.03
C LEU A 128 13.52 -27.86 1.95
N ARG A 129 14.60 -28.58 2.27
CA ARG A 129 15.59 -29.02 1.28
C ARG A 129 14.97 -29.92 0.20
N SER A 130 14.08 -30.83 0.60
CA SER A 130 13.42 -31.76 -0.33
C SER A 130 12.42 -31.03 -1.24
N GLU A 131 11.72 -30.03 -0.74
CA GLU A 131 10.73 -29.26 -1.50
C GLU A 131 11.36 -28.21 -2.42
N THR A 132 12.37 -27.49 -1.93
CA THR A 132 12.99 -26.38 -2.67
C THR A 132 14.20 -26.82 -3.50
N GLY A 133 14.80 -27.97 -3.18
CA GLY A 133 16.08 -28.40 -3.73
C GLY A 133 17.27 -27.57 -3.25
N LEU A 134 17.06 -26.58 -2.37
CA LEU A 134 18.10 -25.66 -1.92
C LEU A 134 18.89 -26.22 -0.75
N THR A 135 20.18 -25.93 -0.73
CA THR A 135 21.03 -26.20 0.44
C THR A 135 20.72 -25.21 1.56
N TYR A 136 21.06 -25.57 2.81
CA TYR A 136 20.93 -24.66 3.95
C TYR A 136 21.64 -23.31 3.71
N GLN A 137 22.86 -23.33 3.15
CA GLN A 137 23.59 -22.10 2.84
C GLN A 137 22.85 -21.23 1.83
N SER A 138 22.30 -21.84 0.77
CA SER A 138 21.50 -21.12 -0.23
C SER A 138 20.22 -20.55 0.37
N LEU A 139 19.57 -21.28 1.29
CA LEU A 139 18.37 -20.83 1.98
C LEU A 139 18.67 -19.62 2.88
N VAL A 140 19.74 -19.67 3.67
CA VAL A 140 20.20 -18.56 4.52
C VAL A 140 20.61 -17.35 3.67
N GLN A 141 21.31 -17.56 2.55
CA GLN A 141 21.65 -16.48 1.62
C GLN A 141 20.41 -15.82 1.01
N ASN A 142 19.43 -16.61 0.59
CA ASN A 142 18.16 -16.10 0.06
C ASN A 142 17.40 -15.31 1.13
N TYR A 143 17.28 -15.86 2.34
CA TYR A 143 16.68 -15.17 3.47
C TYR A 143 17.36 -13.82 3.75
N ASN A 144 18.70 -13.79 3.83
CA ASN A 144 19.44 -12.55 4.07
C ASN A 144 19.29 -11.55 2.92
N ALA A 145 19.25 -12.01 1.67
CA ALA A 145 18.98 -11.18 0.51
C ALA A 145 17.57 -10.55 0.60
N LYS A 146 16.56 -11.34 0.99
CA LYS A 146 15.18 -10.88 1.19
C LYS A 146 15.05 -9.90 2.36
N VAL A 147 15.76 -10.12 3.46
CA VAL A 147 15.83 -9.16 4.59
C VAL A 147 16.48 -7.85 4.13
N THR A 148 17.52 -7.91 3.30
CA THR A 148 18.17 -6.71 2.75
C THR A 148 17.24 -5.97 1.78
N GLU A 149 16.52 -6.69 0.93
CA GLU A 149 15.50 -6.13 0.04
C GLU A 149 14.37 -5.44 0.82
N LEU A 150 13.87 -6.08 1.89
CA LEU A 150 12.88 -5.49 2.81
C LEU A 150 13.38 -4.17 3.41
N ARG A 151 14.60 -4.14 3.95
CA ARG A 151 15.19 -2.90 4.51
C ARG A 151 15.29 -1.78 3.47
N ASN A 152 15.67 -2.11 2.24
CA ASN A 152 15.73 -1.12 1.15
C ASN A 152 14.34 -0.58 0.79
N ILE A 153 13.31 -1.44 0.80
CA ILE A 153 11.93 -1.01 0.58
C ILE A 153 11.46 -0.09 1.70
N GLU A 154 11.73 -0.43 2.96
CA GLU A 154 11.41 0.40 4.14
C GLU A 154 12.06 1.78 4.03
N GLN A 155 13.34 1.85 3.68
CA GLN A 155 14.06 3.12 3.47
C GLN A 155 13.45 3.93 2.32
N ASN A 156 13.07 3.29 1.22
CA ASN A 156 12.42 3.95 0.10
C ASN A 156 11.03 4.50 0.46
N ILE A 157 10.27 3.79 1.29
CA ILE A 157 8.99 4.26 1.83
C ILE A 157 9.23 5.52 2.66
N GLU A 158 10.22 5.51 3.56
CA GLU A 158 10.54 6.67 4.39
C GLU A 158 10.93 7.91 3.54
N VAL A 159 11.78 7.74 2.53
CA VAL A 159 12.16 8.83 1.61
C VAL A 159 10.94 9.39 0.87
N LYS A 160 10.05 8.51 0.37
CA LYS A 160 8.83 8.94 -0.32
C LYS A 160 7.86 9.66 0.62
N GLU A 161 7.73 9.20 1.86
CA GLU A 161 6.92 9.89 2.88
C GLU A 161 7.45 11.30 3.18
N GLN A 162 8.77 11.45 3.32
CA GLN A 162 9.39 12.75 3.53
C GLN A 162 9.16 13.68 2.33
N ALA A 163 9.32 13.17 1.11
CA ALA A 163 9.03 13.93 -0.12
C ALA A 163 7.56 14.36 -0.20
N LEU A 164 6.63 13.47 0.19
CA LEU A 164 5.20 13.76 0.22
C LEU A 164 4.84 14.82 1.28
N ARG A 165 5.48 14.79 2.46
CA ARG A 165 5.35 15.84 3.49
C ARG A 165 5.85 17.19 2.97
N ALA A 166 7.02 17.21 2.33
CA ALA A 166 7.58 18.43 1.73
C ALA A 166 6.68 19.00 0.61
N LEU A 167 6.11 18.13 -0.22
CA LEU A 167 5.19 18.56 -1.28
C LEU A 167 3.89 19.14 -0.70
N LYS A 168 3.31 18.49 0.32
CA LYS A 168 2.14 19.02 1.04
C LYS A 168 2.40 20.40 1.65
N GLN A 169 3.57 20.59 2.25
CA GLN A 169 3.96 21.89 2.79
C GLN A 169 4.06 22.96 1.71
N LYS A 170 4.72 22.67 0.57
CA LYS A 170 4.78 23.58 -0.58
C LYS A 170 3.39 23.95 -1.12
N CYS A 171 2.49 22.98 -1.26
CA CYS A 171 1.11 23.23 -1.70
C CYS A 171 0.37 24.16 -0.71
N ASN A 172 0.53 23.94 0.59
CA ASN A 172 -0.07 24.81 1.60
C ASN A 172 0.49 26.25 1.55
N ASP A 173 1.81 26.40 1.35
CA ASP A 173 2.46 27.70 1.22
C ASP A 173 1.99 28.44 -0.04
N GLU A 174 1.90 27.74 -1.17
CA GLU A 174 1.36 28.29 -2.42
C GLU A 174 -0.11 28.69 -2.28
N GLN A 175 -0.92 27.87 -1.60
CA GLN A 175 -2.32 28.20 -1.33
C GLN A 175 -2.43 29.45 -0.45
N LYS A 176 -1.58 29.59 0.57
CA LYS A 176 -1.53 30.78 1.42
C LYS A 176 -1.17 32.04 0.61
N ARG A 177 -0.13 31.98 -0.23
CA ARG A 177 0.27 33.09 -1.12
C ARG A 177 -0.83 33.47 -2.11
N ALA A 178 -1.52 32.48 -2.68
CA ALA A 178 -2.64 32.71 -3.57
C ALA A 178 -3.78 33.44 -2.85
N ASN A 179 -4.11 33.02 -1.62
CA ASN A 179 -5.13 33.67 -0.81
C ASN A 179 -4.75 35.10 -0.42
N GLU A 180 -3.49 35.36 -0.07
CA GLU A 180 -2.96 36.71 0.20
C GLU A 180 -3.06 37.61 -1.05
N THR A 181 -2.74 37.06 -2.22
CA THR A 181 -2.85 37.78 -3.50
C THR A 181 -4.30 38.13 -3.81
N ILE A 182 -5.22 37.16 -3.64
CA ILE A 182 -6.67 37.39 -3.81
C ILE A 182 -7.16 38.49 -2.85
N ALA A 183 -6.74 38.44 -1.57
CA ALA A 183 -7.08 39.47 -0.60
C ALA A 183 -6.57 40.86 -1.00
N SER A 184 -5.31 40.95 -1.47
CA SER A 184 -4.73 42.20 -1.96
C SER A 184 -5.48 42.75 -3.19
N ILE A 185 -5.85 41.89 -4.14
CA ILE A 185 -6.63 42.29 -5.32
C ILE A 185 -8.01 42.81 -4.91
N ASN A 186 -8.69 42.11 -3.99
CA ASN A 186 -9.98 42.55 -3.48
C ASN A 186 -9.90 43.92 -2.80
N ASN A 187 -8.85 44.16 -2.00
CA ASN A 187 -8.63 45.48 -1.39
C ASN A 187 -8.40 46.59 -2.42
N ALA A 188 -7.64 46.29 -3.49
CA ALA A 188 -7.41 47.23 -4.58
C ALA A 188 -8.69 47.52 -5.37
N ILE A 189 -9.53 46.51 -5.63
CA ILE A 189 -10.84 46.67 -6.29
C ILE A 189 -11.75 47.55 -5.45
N THR A 190 -11.84 47.32 -4.13
CA THR A 190 -12.64 48.14 -3.22
C THR A 190 -12.15 49.59 -3.22
N SER A 191 -10.84 49.82 -3.11
CA SER A 191 -10.25 51.17 -3.13
C SER A 191 -10.51 51.90 -4.46
N ALA A 192 -10.39 51.20 -5.59
CA ALA A 192 -10.68 51.76 -6.90
C ALA A 192 -12.16 52.12 -7.06
N ARG A 193 -13.06 51.29 -6.51
CA ARG A 193 -14.51 51.53 -6.49
C ARG A 193 -14.84 52.78 -5.68
N ASP A 194 -14.28 52.92 -4.48
CA ASP A 194 -14.48 54.09 -3.62
C ASP A 194 -13.98 55.38 -4.28
N SER A 195 -12.79 55.34 -4.90
CA SER A 195 -12.26 56.47 -5.67
C SER A 195 -13.16 56.84 -6.85
N PHE A 196 -13.68 55.85 -7.58
CA PHE A 196 -14.60 56.09 -8.69
C PHE A 196 -15.90 56.75 -8.22
N ASP A 197 -16.48 56.26 -7.12
CA ASP A 197 -17.70 56.83 -6.53
C ASP A 197 -17.46 58.27 -6.03
N GLN A 198 -16.31 58.56 -5.45
CA GLN A 198 -15.92 59.93 -5.09
C GLN A 198 -15.80 60.86 -6.31
N GLN A 199 -15.14 60.40 -7.39
CA GLN A 199 -15.01 61.17 -8.63
C GLN A 199 -16.37 61.45 -9.26
N LYS A 200 -17.24 60.43 -9.32
CA LYS A 200 -18.61 60.54 -9.82
C LYS A 200 -19.40 61.61 -9.04
N ASN A 201 -19.35 61.58 -7.71
CA ASN A 201 -20.02 62.56 -6.86
C ASN A 201 -19.48 63.99 -7.07
N ASN A 202 -18.16 64.14 -7.20
CA ASN A 202 -17.54 65.44 -7.46
C ASN A 202 -17.95 66.02 -8.84
N LEU A 203 -17.98 65.18 -9.88
CA LEU A 203 -18.46 65.58 -11.21
C LEU A 203 -19.94 65.98 -11.19
N GLN A 204 -20.79 65.24 -10.48
CA GLN A 204 -22.20 65.61 -10.28
C GLN A 204 -22.33 66.96 -9.56
N LEU A 205 -21.51 67.24 -8.55
CA LEU A 205 -21.50 68.52 -7.85
C LEU A 205 -21.05 69.67 -8.77
N LYS A 206 -19.99 69.47 -9.55
CA LYS A 206 -19.52 70.44 -10.55
C LYS A 206 -20.60 70.74 -11.59
N LEU A 207 -21.28 69.71 -12.09
CA LEU A 207 -22.40 69.86 -13.02
C LEU A 207 -23.52 70.71 -12.41
N LYS A 208 -23.95 70.43 -11.17
CA LYS A 208 -24.96 71.23 -10.47
C LYS A 208 -24.53 72.69 -10.29
N LYS A 209 -23.26 72.96 -9.92
CA LYS A 209 -22.72 74.32 -9.80
C LYS A 209 -22.74 75.07 -11.14
N HIS A 210 -22.38 74.40 -12.23
CA HIS A 210 -22.43 74.99 -13.57
C HIS A 210 -23.86 75.36 -13.97
N MET A 211 -24.81 74.44 -13.79
CA MET A 211 -26.23 74.71 -14.07
C MET A 211 -26.78 75.89 -13.26
N ALA A 212 -26.38 76.02 -11.99
CA ALA A 212 -26.77 77.17 -11.15
C ALA A 212 -26.14 78.50 -11.61
N LYS A 213 -24.87 78.48 -12.02
CA LYS A 213 -24.16 79.68 -12.52
C LYS A 213 -24.74 80.16 -13.85
N ASP A 214 -25.09 79.24 -14.73
CA ASP A 214 -25.69 79.59 -16.02
C ASP A 214 -27.13 80.13 -15.85
N ASN A 215 -27.89 79.67 -14.84
CA ASN A 215 -29.17 80.30 -14.46
C ASN A 215 -29.02 81.78 -14.01
N LEU A 216 -27.93 82.13 -13.31
CA LEU A 216 -27.62 83.52 -12.94
C LEU A 216 -27.24 84.40 -14.15
N SER A 217 -26.61 83.80 -15.17
CA SER A 217 -26.30 84.47 -16.43
C SER A 217 -27.58 84.91 -17.16
N TRP A 218 -28.59 84.04 -17.21
CA TRP A 218 -29.88 84.36 -17.82
C TRP A 218 -30.64 85.47 -17.08
N GLN A 219 -30.55 85.55 -15.75
CA GLN A 219 -31.13 86.65 -14.99
C GLN A 219 -30.46 88.00 -15.25
N ARG A 220 -29.14 88.03 -15.53
CA ARG A 220 -28.42 89.25 -15.88
C ARG A 220 -28.79 89.77 -17.26
N ILE A 221 -28.98 88.87 -18.23
CA ILE A 221 -29.47 89.22 -19.57
C ILE A 221 -30.85 89.91 -19.46
N ARG A 222 -31.77 89.37 -18.66
CA ARG A 222 -33.09 90.00 -18.41
C ARG A 222 -33.00 91.39 -17.76
N LYS A 223 -32.01 91.62 -16.88
CA LYS A 223 -31.81 92.95 -16.27
C LYS A 223 -31.25 93.97 -17.26
N VAL A 224 -30.38 93.56 -18.18
CA VAL A 224 -29.86 94.43 -19.23
C VAL A 224 -30.98 94.80 -20.23
N GLU A 225 -31.89 93.88 -20.54
CA GLU A 225 -33.11 94.20 -21.30
C GLU A 225 -33.95 95.29 -20.61
N ALA A 226 -34.16 95.18 -19.29
CA ALA A 226 -34.94 96.16 -18.53
C ALA A 226 -34.28 97.56 -18.42
N VAL A 227 -32.95 97.64 -18.42
CA VAL A 227 -32.21 98.92 -18.38
C VAL A 227 -32.25 99.62 -19.74
N ILE A 228 -32.19 98.86 -20.83
CA ILE A 228 -32.34 99.38 -22.18
C ILE A 228 -33.74 99.97 -22.40
N ASP A 229 -34.79 99.30 -21.91
CA ASP A 229 -36.18 99.79 -21.96
C ASP A 229 -36.41 101.09 -21.16
N SER A 230 -35.60 101.33 -20.10
CA SER A 230 -35.76 102.51 -19.24
C SER A 230 -34.92 103.72 -19.68
N GLY A 231 -33.74 103.52 -20.29
CA GLY A 231 -32.84 104.59 -20.73
C GLY A 231 -33.21 105.29 -22.05
N LEU A 232 -34.03 104.66 -22.89
CA LEU A 232 -34.35 105.16 -24.24
C LEU A 232 -35.63 106.02 -24.31
N LYS A 233 -36.22 106.41 -23.18
CA LYS A 233 -37.45 107.23 -23.17
C LYS A 233 -37.29 108.69 -23.63
N GLY A 234 -36.07 109.20 -23.79
CA GLY A 234 -35.81 110.64 -24.05
C GLY A 234 -35.21 111.03 -25.41
N THR A 235 -34.94 110.10 -26.32
CA THR A 235 -34.01 110.34 -27.44
C THR A 235 -34.64 110.54 -28.83
N GLY A 236 -35.96 110.68 -28.95
CA GLY A 236 -36.62 110.99 -30.24
C GLY A 236 -36.52 109.91 -31.33
N LEU A 237 -35.88 108.78 -31.05
CA LEU A 237 -35.90 107.58 -31.90
C LEU A 237 -37.30 106.99 -31.93
N THR A 238 -37.79 106.61 -33.11
CA THR A 238 -39.06 105.88 -33.20
C THR A 238 -38.92 104.51 -32.52
N GLU A 239 -40.02 103.99 -31.98
CA GLU A 239 -39.98 102.73 -31.24
C GLU A 239 -39.49 101.56 -32.10
N LYS A 240 -39.71 101.65 -33.41
CA LYS A 240 -39.20 100.72 -34.41
C LYS A 240 -37.67 100.76 -34.55
N ASP A 241 -37.08 101.95 -34.46
CA ASP A 241 -35.61 102.14 -34.56
C ASP A 241 -34.90 101.78 -33.26
N LYS A 242 -35.52 102.05 -32.10
CA LYS A 242 -35.01 101.58 -30.81
C LYS A 242 -35.04 100.06 -30.73
N GLN A 243 -36.13 99.44 -31.14
CA GLN A 243 -36.26 97.98 -31.16
C GLN A 243 -35.25 97.36 -32.12
N ARG A 244 -35.04 97.95 -33.31
CA ARG A 244 -34.05 97.49 -34.29
C ARG A 244 -32.60 97.70 -33.87
N LEU A 245 -32.27 98.80 -33.19
CA LEU A 245 -30.91 99.07 -32.69
C LEU A 245 -30.61 98.23 -31.44
N CYS A 246 -31.60 98.00 -30.57
CA CYS A 246 -31.48 97.09 -29.44
C CYS A 246 -31.39 95.64 -29.90
N GLU A 247 -32.16 95.22 -30.89
CA GLU A 247 -32.01 93.94 -31.59
C GLU A 247 -30.62 93.87 -32.23
N GLN A 248 -30.15 94.84 -33.01
CA GLN A 248 -28.83 94.78 -33.65
C GLN A 248 -27.64 94.82 -32.67
N ILE A 249 -27.68 95.60 -31.59
CA ILE A 249 -26.59 95.65 -30.59
C ILE A 249 -26.61 94.38 -29.71
N ARG A 250 -27.80 93.88 -29.35
CA ARG A 250 -28.01 92.57 -28.70
C ARG A 250 -27.62 91.41 -29.61
N ASP A 251 -27.85 91.55 -30.91
CA ASP A 251 -27.65 90.50 -31.91
C ASP A 251 -26.27 90.54 -32.57
N THR A 252 -25.48 91.61 -32.39
CA THR A 252 -24.14 91.69 -33.02
C THR A 252 -23.03 91.67 -31.97
N GLY A 253 -23.16 92.41 -30.88
CA GLY A 253 -22.16 92.45 -29.80
C GLY A 253 -22.27 91.26 -28.85
N SER A 254 -23.48 90.98 -28.36
CA SER A 254 -23.72 89.83 -27.48
C SER A 254 -23.68 88.51 -28.26
N ILE A 255 -24.14 88.45 -29.52
CA ILE A 255 -23.98 87.24 -30.33
C ILE A 255 -22.55 87.00 -30.74
N LEU A 256 -21.75 88.00 -31.15
CA LEU A 256 -20.35 87.74 -31.53
C LEU A 256 -19.50 87.28 -30.33
N VAL A 257 -19.66 87.91 -29.16
CA VAL A 257 -18.97 87.50 -27.93
C VAL A 257 -19.50 86.16 -27.42
N ALA A 258 -20.82 85.92 -27.44
CA ALA A 258 -21.40 84.63 -27.09
C ALA A 258 -20.97 83.54 -28.08
N THR A 259 -20.86 83.84 -29.38
CA THR A 259 -20.41 82.91 -30.43
C THR A 259 -18.96 82.55 -30.19
N LYS A 260 -18.06 83.51 -29.95
CA LYS A 260 -16.65 83.21 -29.60
C LYS A 260 -16.53 82.43 -28.28
N GLN A 261 -17.32 82.76 -27.26
CA GLN A 261 -17.33 81.99 -26.00
C GLN A 261 -17.90 80.58 -26.20
N LEU A 262 -18.92 80.42 -27.03
CA LEU A 262 -19.50 79.13 -27.40
C LEU A 262 -18.55 78.32 -28.29
N GLU A 263 -17.78 78.95 -29.18
CA GLU A 263 -16.72 78.30 -29.95
C GLU A 263 -15.59 77.82 -29.05
N GLN A 264 -15.10 78.64 -28.12
CA GLN A 264 -14.10 78.22 -27.14
C GLN A 264 -14.63 77.09 -26.24
N LYS A 265 -15.89 77.17 -25.81
CA LYS A 265 -16.54 76.09 -25.06
C LYS A 265 -16.71 74.83 -25.90
N ARG A 266 -17.12 74.95 -27.17
CA ARG A 266 -17.24 73.85 -28.13
C ARG A 266 -15.90 73.17 -28.31
N ASP A 267 -14.82 73.92 -28.49
CA ASP A 267 -13.49 73.38 -28.71
C ASP A 267 -12.94 72.72 -27.45
N LYS A 268 -13.19 73.31 -26.27
CA LYS A 268 -12.88 72.68 -24.98
C LYS A 268 -13.65 71.37 -24.80
N VAL A 269 -14.96 71.36 -25.04
CA VAL A 269 -15.80 70.14 -24.98
C VAL A 269 -15.31 69.12 -26.01
N LYS A 270 -14.96 69.54 -27.22
CA LYS A 270 -14.42 68.66 -28.27
C LYS A 270 -13.10 68.01 -27.84
N SER A 271 -12.21 68.77 -27.20
CA SER A 271 -10.95 68.22 -26.65
C SER A 271 -11.20 67.24 -25.50
N GLU A 272 -12.17 67.51 -24.64
CA GLU A 272 -12.54 66.64 -23.52
C GLU A 272 -13.23 65.36 -23.99
N VAL A 273 -14.10 65.46 -25.00
CA VAL A 273 -14.68 64.29 -25.68
C VAL A 273 -13.58 63.45 -26.33
N GLY A 274 -12.61 64.08 -27.00
CA GLY A 274 -11.44 63.38 -27.54
C GLY A 274 -10.63 62.62 -26.48
N ARG A 275 -10.38 63.26 -25.33
CA ARG A 275 -9.71 62.64 -24.18
C ARG A 275 -10.51 61.44 -23.64
N LEU A 276 -11.82 61.60 -23.47
CA LEU A 276 -12.71 60.53 -22.97
C LEU A 276 -12.81 59.35 -23.94
N ILE A 277 -12.77 59.60 -25.26
CA ILE A 277 -12.69 58.52 -26.27
C ILE A 277 -11.40 57.71 -26.09
N LEU A 278 -10.25 58.38 -25.95
CA LEU A 278 -8.97 57.71 -25.73
C LEU A 278 -8.95 56.90 -24.41
N GLU A 279 -9.52 57.46 -23.36
CA GLU A 279 -9.65 56.79 -22.06
C GLU A 279 -10.55 55.55 -22.16
N LYS A 280 -11.70 55.67 -22.84
CA LYS A 280 -12.60 54.56 -23.14
C LYS A 280 -11.88 53.44 -23.92
N ASP A 281 -11.10 53.78 -24.93
CA ASP A 281 -10.37 52.80 -25.73
C ASP A 281 -9.29 52.08 -24.90
N THR A 282 -8.64 52.81 -23.99
CA THR A 282 -7.69 52.25 -23.04
C THR A 282 -8.37 51.25 -22.09
N TYR A 283 -9.54 51.60 -21.53
CA TYR A 283 -10.32 50.68 -20.70
C TYR A 283 -10.80 49.46 -21.49
N LEU A 284 -11.26 49.63 -22.74
CA LEU A 284 -11.66 48.52 -23.60
C LEU A 284 -10.50 47.55 -23.87
N LYS A 285 -9.28 48.08 -24.05
CA LYS A 285 -8.07 47.26 -24.20
C LYS A 285 -7.78 46.49 -22.91
N GLY A 286 -7.88 47.14 -21.74
CA GLY A 286 -7.73 46.49 -20.44
C GLY A 286 -8.77 45.39 -20.20
N ILE A 287 -10.03 45.63 -20.52
CA ILE A 287 -11.12 44.64 -20.42
C ILE A 287 -10.83 43.43 -21.32
N LYS A 288 -10.34 43.64 -22.55
CA LYS A 288 -9.96 42.53 -23.43
C LYS A 288 -8.83 41.69 -22.83
N GLN A 289 -7.79 42.31 -22.27
CA GLN A 289 -6.68 41.61 -21.62
C GLN A 289 -7.13 40.83 -20.38
N LEU A 290 -7.99 41.43 -19.56
CA LEU A 290 -8.59 40.77 -18.39
C LEU A 290 -9.42 39.55 -18.82
N LYS A 291 -10.24 39.68 -19.87
CA LYS A 291 -11.04 38.57 -20.39
C LYS A 291 -10.17 37.42 -20.93
N THR A 292 -9.06 37.74 -21.61
CA THR A 292 -8.08 36.72 -22.03
C THR A 292 -7.40 36.04 -20.83
N SER A 293 -7.09 36.80 -19.77
CA SER A 293 -6.49 36.25 -18.55
C SER A 293 -7.50 35.37 -17.80
N GLU A 294 -8.76 35.77 -17.73
CA GLU A 294 -9.86 35.02 -17.13
C GLU A 294 -10.08 33.67 -17.84
N THR A 295 -10.09 33.65 -19.19
CA THR A 295 -10.21 32.38 -19.93
C THR A 295 -8.99 31.48 -19.73
N ALA A 296 -7.77 32.05 -19.67
CA ALA A 296 -6.56 31.30 -19.38
C ALA A 296 -6.57 30.68 -17.98
N ILE A 297 -6.98 31.45 -16.97
CA ILE A 297 -7.14 30.98 -15.58
C ILE A 297 -8.20 29.87 -15.52
N THR A 298 -9.35 30.07 -16.16
CA THR A 298 -10.44 29.07 -16.19
C THR A 298 -9.98 27.76 -16.81
N LYS A 299 -9.23 27.81 -17.92
CA LYS A 299 -8.63 26.63 -18.55
C LYS A 299 -7.62 25.93 -17.64
N ASN A 300 -6.78 26.69 -16.94
CA ASN A 300 -5.81 26.14 -15.99
C ASN A 300 -6.49 25.49 -14.77
N VAL A 301 -7.56 26.11 -14.24
CA VAL A 301 -8.36 25.53 -13.14
C VAL A 301 -9.02 24.23 -13.59
N ALA A 302 -9.61 24.18 -14.77
CA ALA A 302 -10.21 22.96 -15.32
C ALA A 302 -9.16 21.85 -15.53
N ALA A 303 -7.97 22.18 -16.04
CA ALA A 303 -6.88 21.23 -16.20
C ALA A 303 -6.38 20.69 -14.85
N LYS A 304 -6.25 21.55 -13.84
CA LYS A 304 -5.90 21.13 -12.48
C LYS A 304 -6.97 20.25 -11.86
N ALA A 305 -8.25 20.59 -12.01
CA ALA A 305 -9.36 19.78 -11.52
C ALA A 305 -9.37 18.38 -12.16
N LYS A 306 -9.11 18.28 -13.47
CA LYS A 306 -8.96 16.98 -14.15
C LYS A 306 -7.81 16.16 -13.56
N LYS A 307 -6.65 16.78 -13.35
CA LYS A 307 -5.48 16.11 -12.75
C LYS A 307 -5.74 15.66 -11.31
N THR A 308 -6.51 16.42 -10.53
CA THR A 308 -6.93 16.01 -9.19
C THR A 308 -7.80 14.74 -9.23
N ILE A 309 -8.76 14.67 -10.16
CA ILE A 309 -9.60 13.48 -10.34
C ILE A 309 -8.77 12.26 -10.76
N GLU A 310 -7.78 12.43 -11.65
CA GLU A 310 -6.85 11.38 -12.05
C GLU A 310 -6.04 10.85 -10.85
N LEU A 311 -5.45 11.75 -10.05
CA LEU A 311 -4.70 11.39 -8.84
C LEU A 311 -5.57 10.72 -7.77
N ASP A 312 -6.80 11.18 -7.56
CA ASP A 312 -7.74 10.52 -6.64
C ASP A 312 -8.09 9.09 -7.10
N GLY A 313 -8.15 8.87 -8.41
CA GLY A 313 -8.30 7.53 -9.00
C GLY A 313 -7.11 6.63 -8.72
N GLU A 314 -5.88 7.13 -8.93
CA GLU A 314 -4.63 6.42 -8.61
C GLU A 314 -4.54 6.08 -7.12
N ILE A 315 -4.83 7.05 -6.23
CA ILE A 315 -4.83 6.85 -4.78
C ILE A 315 -5.83 5.75 -4.38
N LYS A 316 -7.05 5.76 -4.93
CA LYS A 316 -8.03 4.70 -4.66
C LYS A 316 -7.57 3.33 -5.15
N SER A 317 -6.93 3.26 -6.32
CA SER A 317 -6.37 2.01 -6.85
C SER A 317 -5.27 1.45 -5.94
N GLU A 318 -4.33 2.30 -5.51
CA GLU A 318 -3.25 1.93 -4.59
C GLU A 318 -3.79 1.52 -3.20
N GLN A 319 -4.80 2.21 -2.68
CA GLN A 319 -5.48 1.82 -1.44
C GLN A 319 -6.12 0.43 -1.54
N LEU A 320 -6.72 0.09 -2.68
CA LEU A 320 -7.30 -1.22 -2.93
C LEU A 320 -6.22 -2.32 -2.98
N GLN A 321 -5.07 -2.04 -3.62
CA GLN A 321 -3.93 -2.96 -3.65
C GLN A 321 -3.38 -3.19 -2.24
N LEU A 322 -3.22 -2.13 -1.45
CA LEU A 322 -2.78 -2.22 -0.05
C LEU A 322 -3.73 -3.08 0.79
N GLN A 323 -5.05 -2.93 0.61
CA GLN A 323 -6.05 -3.75 1.32
C GLN A 323 -5.95 -5.23 0.93
N ARG A 324 -5.74 -5.54 -0.35
CA ARG A 324 -5.51 -6.93 -0.81
C ARG A 324 -4.27 -7.53 -0.18
N LEU A 325 -3.15 -6.81 -0.20
CA LEU A 325 -1.90 -7.27 0.41
C LEU A 325 -2.03 -7.46 1.93
N LYS A 326 -2.71 -6.55 2.62
CA LYS A 326 -2.99 -6.71 4.07
C LYS A 326 -3.80 -7.98 4.36
N LYS A 327 -4.81 -8.26 3.53
CA LYS A 327 -5.61 -9.48 3.65
C LYS A 327 -4.75 -10.73 3.42
N GLU A 328 -3.94 -10.75 2.37
CA GLU A 328 -3.04 -11.86 2.07
C GLU A 328 -2.01 -12.10 3.19
N ILE A 329 -1.41 -11.04 3.73
CA ILE A 329 -0.50 -11.13 4.88
C ILE A 329 -1.23 -11.69 6.10
N SER A 330 -2.46 -11.25 6.37
CA SER A 330 -3.28 -11.75 7.48
C SER A 330 -3.58 -13.24 7.32
N GLU A 331 -3.98 -13.68 6.13
CA GLU A 331 -4.24 -15.09 5.81
C GLU A 331 -2.97 -15.93 6.02
N LYS A 332 -1.82 -15.49 5.50
CA LYS A 332 -0.53 -16.18 5.69
C LYS A 332 -0.07 -16.21 7.14
N THR A 333 -0.34 -15.16 7.91
CA THR A 333 0.00 -15.11 9.34
C THR A 333 -0.85 -16.09 10.14
N SER A 334 -2.14 -16.18 9.84
CA SER A 334 -3.03 -17.19 10.43
C SER A 334 -2.58 -18.60 10.08
N ASP A 335 -2.23 -18.88 8.82
CA ASP A 335 -1.69 -20.17 8.38
C ASP A 335 -0.41 -20.54 9.17
N LEU A 336 0.53 -19.61 9.30
CA LEU A 336 1.77 -19.80 10.08
C LEU A 336 1.48 -20.07 11.55
N TYR A 337 0.53 -19.37 12.15
CA TYR A 337 0.17 -19.55 13.55
C TYR A 337 -0.53 -20.90 13.80
N ILE A 338 -1.41 -21.35 12.89
CA ILE A 338 -2.00 -22.69 12.94
C ILE A 338 -0.90 -23.75 12.84
N CYS A 339 0.03 -23.60 11.88
CA CYS A 339 1.16 -24.50 11.75
C CYS A 339 1.97 -24.54 13.04
N HIS A 340 2.24 -23.40 13.68
CA HIS A 340 2.96 -23.34 14.95
C HIS A 340 2.21 -24.06 16.07
N LEU A 341 0.90 -23.85 16.23
CA LEU A 341 0.10 -24.57 17.23
C LEU A 341 0.01 -26.08 16.98
N ILE A 342 -0.06 -26.50 15.71
CA ILE A 342 -0.03 -27.93 15.36
C ILE A 342 1.33 -28.51 15.72
N LEU A 343 2.41 -27.79 15.44
CA LEU A 343 3.76 -28.18 15.84
C LEU A 343 3.80 -28.28 17.37
N ASP A 344 3.44 -27.24 18.13
CA ASP A 344 3.41 -27.30 19.60
C ASP A 344 2.54 -28.44 20.15
N PHE A 345 1.42 -28.76 19.50
CA PHE A 345 0.58 -29.92 19.89
C PHE A 345 1.25 -31.26 19.62
N LEU A 346 1.84 -31.41 18.43
CA LEU A 346 2.58 -32.60 18.04
C LEU A 346 3.87 -32.72 18.83
N PHE A 347 4.37 -31.61 19.38
CA PHE A 347 5.70 -31.47 19.92
C PHE A 347 5.80 -31.05 21.40
N ASP A 348 4.71 -30.84 22.14
CA ASP A 348 4.76 -30.69 23.60
C ASP A 348 3.39 -30.84 24.28
N ARG A 349 2.88 -32.08 24.39
CA ARG A 349 1.55 -32.37 24.96
C ARG A 349 1.37 -31.92 26.41
N GLU A 350 2.45 -31.75 27.17
CA GLU A 350 2.38 -31.36 28.59
C GLU A 350 2.39 -29.84 28.78
N ARG A 351 2.78 -29.06 27.77
CA ARG A 351 2.78 -27.59 27.82
C ARG A 351 1.45 -26.94 27.49
N LEU A 352 0.56 -27.64 26.80
CA LEU A 352 -0.72 -27.07 26.38
C LEU A 352 -1.68 -27.02 27.56
N THR A 353 -2.02 -25.80 27.94
CA THR A 353 -3.09 -25.56 28.91
C THR A 353 -4.44 -25.81 28.24
N THR A 354 -5.48 -26.04 29.04
CA THR A 354 -6.87 -26.10 28.55
C THR A 354 -7.26 -24.83 27.78
N GLU A 355 -6.66 -23.69 28.15
CA GLU A 355 -6.90 -22.39 27.51
C GLU A 355 -6.33 -22.33 26.08
N ASP A 356 -5.21 -23.04 25.81
CA ASP A 356 -4.64 -23.17 24.47
C ASP A 356 -5.51 -24.05 23.56
N PHE A 357 -6.15 -25.07 24.13
CA PHE A 357 -7.13 -25.91 23.44
C PHE A 357 -8.39 -25.15 23.08
N ASP A 358 -8.93 -24.36 24.00
CA ASP A 358 -10.10 -23.51 23.74
C ASP A 358 -9.76 -22.43 22.70
N ARG A 359 -8.55 -21.87 22.72
CA ARG A 359 -8.06 -20.97 21.67
C ARG A 359 -7.94 -21.67 20.33
N LEU A 360 -7.36 -22.86 20.26
CA LEU A 360 -7.24 -23.64 19.02
C LEU A 360 -8.62 -23.99 18.46
N ALA A 361 -9.54 -24.44 19.31
CA ALA A 361 -10.91 -24.78 18.93
C ALA A 361 -11.68 -23.54 18.43
N SER A 362 -11.55 -22.42 19.13
CA SER A 362 -12.14 -21.14 18.73
C SER A 362 -11.57 -20.64 17.39
N MET A 363 -10.26 -20.79 17.18
CA MET A 363 -9.60 -20.40 15.95
C MET A 363 -9.97 -21.32 14.78
N MET A 364 -10.05 -22.63 14.99
CA MET A 364 -10.55 -23.59 13.99
C MET A 364 -12.02 -23.36 13.65
N LEU A 365 -12.85 -22.99 14.63
CA LEU A 365 -14.24 -22.56 14.40
C LEU A 365 -14.28 -21.29 13.55
N THR A 366 -13.45 -20.29 13.88
CA THR A 366 -13.37 -19.03 13.14
C THR A 366 -12.95 -19.26 11.69
N LEU A 367 -11.92 -20.07 11.45
CA LEU A 367 -11.46 -20.44 10.11
C LEU A 367 -12.51 -21.23 9.33
N ARG A 368 -13.24 -22.13 10.01
CA ARG A 368 -14.35 -22.87 9.39
C ARG A 368 -15.50 -21.93 9.01
N GLN A 369 -15.82 -20.96 9.86
CA GLN A 369 -16.83 -19.93 9.60
C GLN A 369 -16.43 -19.08 8.40
N GLU A 370 -15.19 -18.57 8.36
CA GLU A 370 -14.68 -17.78 7.23
C GLU A 370 -14.68 -18.56 5.91
N ARG A 371 -14.34 -19.86 5.95
CA ARG A 371 -14.40 -20.72 4.77
C ARG A 371 -15.83 -20.92 4.25
N LEU A 372 -16.79 -21.05 5.16
CA LEU A 372 -18.21 -21.16 4.82
C LEU A 372 -18.76 -19.85 4.24
N ASP A 373 -18.38 -18.70 4.80
CA ASP A 373 -18.77 -17.38 4.29
C ASP A 373 -18.21 -17.13 2.88
N TRP A 374 -16.98 -17.55 2.61
CA TRP A 374 -16.41 -17.52 1.25
C TRP A 374 -17.17 -18.41 0.26
N GLN A 375 -17.57 -19.62 0.68
CA GLN A 375 -18.37 -20.51 -0.16
C GLN A 375 -19.75 -19.92 -0.47
N LEU A 376 -20.40 -19.31 0.51
CA LEU A 376 -21.68 -18.62 0.33
C LEU A 376 -21.54 -17.40 -0.58
N CYS A 377 -20.45 -16.62 -0.45
CA CYS A 377 -20.16 -15.48 -1.31
C CYS A 377 -19.94 -15.91 -2.78
N LEU A 378 -19.21 -17.01 -3.01
CA LEU A 378 -19.01 -17.59 -4.34
C LEU A 378 -20.31 -18.10 -4.96
N ILE A 379 -21.20 -18.72 -4.17
CA ILE A 379 -22.53 -19.15 -4.63
C ILE A 379 -23.37 -17.92 -5.03
N SER A 380 -23.33 -16.84 -4.24
CA SER A 380 -24.08 -15.62 -4.52
C SER A 380 -23.58 -14.88 -5.77
N ILE A 381 -22.26 -14.84 -5.99
CA ILE A 381 -21.65 -14.32 -7.23
C ILE A 381 -22.05 -15.19 -8.43
N ALA A 382 -22.00 -16.51 -8.29
CA ALA A 382 -22.41 -17.45 -9.36
C ALA A 382 -23.89 -17.34 -9.71
N GLN A 383 -24.76 -17.04 -8.73
CA GLN A 383 -26.19 -16.77 -8.96
C GLN A 383 -26.41 -15.42 -9.65
N ALA A 384 -25.71 -14.36 -9.23
CA ALA A 384 -25.79 -13.05 -9.86
C ALA A 384 -25.31 -13.05 -11.34
N CYS A 385 -24.27 -13.83 -11.65
CA CYS A 385 -23.83 -14.02 -13.03
C CYS A 385 -24.83 -14.81 -13.89
N ARG A 386 -25.66 -15.70 -13.30
CA ARG A 386 -26.69 -16.44 -14.04
C ARG A 386 -27.94 -15.60 -14.33
N THR A 387 -28.25 -14.61 -13.51
CA THR A 387 -29.45 -13.78 -13.65
C THR A 387 -29.22 -12.49 -14.43
N GLY A 388 -27.97 -12.08 -14.67
CA GLY A 388 -27.62 -10.85 -15.42
C GLY A 388 -27.46 -11.00 -16.93
N HIS A 389 -27.89 -12.13 -17.53
CA HIS A 389 -27.79 -12.41 -18.98
C HIS A 389 -29.14 -12.76 -19.62
N SER A 390 -30.21 -12.14 -19.14
CA SER A 390 -31.53 -12.15 -19.79
C SER A 390 -31.90 -10.78 -20.31
#